data_AF-A0A2V2C0X0-F1
#
_entry.id   AF-A0A2V2C0X0-F1
#
_cell.length_a   1.000
_cell.length_b   1.000
_cell.length_c   1.000
_cell.angle_alpha   90.00
_cell.angle_beta   90.00
_cell.angle_gamma   90.00
#
_symmetry.space_group_name_H-M   'P 1'
#
loop_
_entity.id
_entity.type
_entity.pdbx_description
1 polymer ?
#
loop_
_entity_poly.entity_id
_entity_poly.type
_entity_poly.pdbx_seq_one_letter_code
_entity_poly.pdbx_strand_id
1 'polypeptide(L)'
;MKTVHDYLRARLLQQAGVFEPAESAPSLDEIARIQSCPRFEEYRKNRLIMGYFRYGSLQSQIGHAKYDNIGSIENRLLLYRGDRNREHLVDIANLAMIEFATHPDYPFNPSDDGVHTAQKK
;
A
#
# COMPACT_ATOMS: atom_id res chain seq x y z
N MET A 1 -2.14 -20.54 40.14
CA MET A 1 -2.26 -19.37 41.03
C MET A 1 -0.85 -18.86 41.30
N LYS A 2 -0.55 -17.58 41.09
CA LYS A 2 0.80 -17.04 41.33
C LYS A 2 1.12 -17.08 42.82
N THR A 3 2.29 -17.57 43.17
CA THR A 3 2.79 -17.63 44.56
C THR A 3 3.34 -16.28 45.01
N VAL A 4 3.51 -16.08 46.32
CA VAL A 4 4.16 -14.88 46.87
C VAL A 4 5.57 -14.69 46.29
N HIS A 5 6.29 -15.80 46.07
CA HIS A 5 7.60 -15.80 45.43
C HIS A 5 7.54 -15.23 44.00
N ASP A 6 6.51 -15.58 43.21
CA ASP A 6 6.36 -15.07 41.85
C ASP A 6 6.14 -13.55 41.79
N TYR A 7 5.39 -13.01 42.75
CA TYR A 7 5.17 -11.56 42.85
C TYR A 7 6.43 -10.80 43.27
N LEU A 8 7.20 -11.33 44.23
CA LEU A 8 8.46 -10.74 44.66
C LEU A 8 9.49 -10.77 43.53
N ARG A 9 9.61 -11.90 42.83
CA ARG A 9 10.48 -12.07 41.67
C ARG A 9 10.14 -11.06 40.57
N ALA A 10 8.86 -10.92 40.20
CA ALA A 10 8.43 -9.98 39.17
C ALA A 10 8.74 -8.52 39.53
N ARG A 11 8.53 -8.11 40.79
CA ARG A 11 8.87 -6.76 41.26
C ARG A 11 10.37 -6.47 41.22
N LEU A 12 11.19 -7.44 41.65
CA LEU A 12 12.64 -7.28 41.64
C LEU A 12 13.20 -7.19 40.21
N LEU A 13 12.69 -8.01 39.28
CA LEU A 13 13.06 -7.94 37.87
C LEU A 13 12.69 -6.58 37.26
N GLN A 14 11.47 -6.09 37.54
CA GLN A 14 11.02 -4.78 37.09
C GLN A 14 11.89 -3.64 37.67
N GLN A 15 12.22 -3.67 38.96
CA GLN A 15 13.09 -2.66 39.59
C GLN A 15 14.53 -2.71 39.05
N ALA A 16 15.01 -3.89 38.68
CA ALA A 16 16.32 -4.08 38.07
C ALA A 16 16.36 -3.71 36.57
N GLY A 17 15.24 -3.27 35.97
CA GLY A 17 15.14 -3.00 34.54
C GLY A 17 15.22 -4.25 33.66
N VAL A 18 15.02 -5.43 34.25
CA VAL A 18 14.97 -6.71 33.54
C VAL A 18 13.54 -6.92 33.07
N PHE A 19 13.30 -6.61 31.80
CA PHE A 19 12.05 -6.90 31.13
C PHE A 19 12.14 -8.27 30.48
N GLU A 20 11.01 -8.97 30.41
CA GLU A 20 10.92 -10.14 29.52
C GLU A 20 11.28 -9.69 28.10
N PRO A 21 12.11 -10.46 27.37
CA PRO A 21 12.46 -10.10 26.01
C PRO A 21 11.17 -10.01 25.19
N ALA A 22 10.90 -8.84 24.64
CA ALA A 22 9.83 -8.67 23.67
C ALA A 22 10.10 -9.62 22.48
N GLU A 23 9.04 -10.18 21.91
CA GLU A 23 9.17 -10.90 20.65
C GLU A 23 9.84 -9.99 19.62
N SER A 24 10.82 -10.53 18.91
CA SER A 24 11.51 -9.77 17.86
C SER A 24 10.49 -9.32 16.83
N ALA A 25 10.58 -8.05 16.41
CA ALA A 25 9.77 -7.57 15.30
C ALA A 25 9.94 -8.49 14.08
N PRO A 26 8.89 -8.73 13.27
CA PRO A 26 9.03 -9.49 12.04
C PRO A 26 10.08 -8.87 11.13
N SER A 27 10.71 -9.71 10.31
CA SER A 27 11.63 -9.24 9.28
C SER A 27 10.93 -8.35 8.26
N LEU A 28 11.68 -7.50 7.56
CA LEU A 28 11.12 -6.64 6.51
C LEU A 28 10.41 -7.44 5.42
N ASP A 29 10.91 -8.64 5.08
CA ASP A 29 10.29 -9.53 4.10
C ASP A 29 8.95 -10.10 4.59
N GLU A 30 8.85 -10.43 5.88
CA GLU A 30 7.59 -10.85 6.48
C GLU A 30 6.58 -9.71 6.49
N ILE A 31 7.01 -8.50 6.85
CA ILE A 31 6.17 -7.30 6.83
C ILE A 31 5.67 -7.05 5.40
N ALA A 32 6.55 -7.07 4.40
CA ALA A 32 6.19 -6.86 3.00
C ALA A 32 5.16 -7.90 2.51
N ARG A 33 5.33 -9.16 2.90
CA ARG A 33 4.39 -10.23 2.57
C ARG A 33 3.02 -10.02 3.22
N ILE A 34 2.98 -9.61 4.49
CA ILE A 34 1.74 -9.34 5.23
C ILE A 34 0.97 -8.17 4.60
N GLN A 35 1.68 -7.15 4.10
CA GLN A 35 1.08 -5.97 3.49
C GLN A 35 0.72 -6.15 2.00
N SER A 36 1.18 -7.23 1.36
CA SER A 36 0.93 -7.50 -0.06
C SER A 36 -0.46 -8.11 -0.30
N CYS A 37 -1.02 -7.83 -1.48
CA CYS A 37 -2.19 -8.55 -2.01
C CYS A 37 -1.80 -9.21 -3.34
N PRO A 38 -1.28 -10.45 -3.34
CA PRO A 38 -0.70 -11.08 -4.53
C PRO A 38 -1.66 -11.13 -5.72
N ARG A 39 -2.94 -11.38 -5.46
CA ARG A 39 -3.98 -11.46 -6.51
C ARG A 39 -4.22 -10.11 -7.20
N PHE A 40 -4.17 -9.02 -6.45
CA PHE A 40 -4.32 -7.68 -7.00
C PHE A 40 -3.11 -7.30 -7.87
N GLU A 41 -1.90 -7.60 -7.39
CA GLU A 41 -0.66 -7.37 -8.12
C GLU A 41 -0.61 -8.17 -9.43
N GLU A 42 -1.03 -9.44 -9.39
CA GLU A 42 -1.17 -10.29 -10.57
C GLU A 42 -2.15 -9.68 -11.59
N TYR A 43 -3.33 -9.25 -11.16
CA TYR A 43 -4.32 -8.64 -12.05
C TYR A 43 -3.81 -7.34 -12.68
N ARG A 44 -3.11 -6.50 -11.92
CA ARG A 44 -2.48 -5.29 -12.46
C ARG A 44 -1.48 -5.65 -13.55
N LYS A 45 -0.57 -6.59 -13.26
CA LYS A 45 0.48 -7.04 -14.19
C LYS A 45 -0.12 -7.60 -15.48
N ASN A 46 -1.11 -8.48 -15.37
CA ASN A 46 -1.77 -9.09 -16.53
C ASN A 46 -2.44 -8.02 -17.42
N ARG A 47 -3.07 -7.02 -16.81
CA ARG A 47 -3.69 -5.92 -17.58
C ARG A 47 -2.69 -5.02 -18.27
N LEU A 48 -1.53 -4.75 -17.66
CA LEU A 48 -0.45 -3.99 -18.30
C LEU A 48 0.14 -4.75 -19.49
N ILE A 49 0.33 -6.08 -19.36
CA ILE A 49 0.76 -6.93 -20.47
C ILE A 49 -0.25 -6.85 -21.62
N MET A 50 -1.55 -6.93 -21.33
CA MET A 50 -2.57 -6.74 -22.36
C MET A 50 -2.60 -5.31 -22.93
N GLY A 51 -2.26 -4.31 -22.12
CA GLY A 51 -2.11 -2.92 -22.54
C GLY A 51 -0.97 -2.74 -23.54
N TYR A 52 0.13 -3.46 -23.40
CA TYR A 52 1.25 -3.44 -24.34
C TYR A 52 0.82 -3.74 -25.77
N PHE A 53 -0.02 -4.77 -25.95
CA PHE A 53 -0.52 -5.12 -27.29
C PHE A 53 -1.48 -4.08 -27.88
N ARG A 54 -2.08 -3.21 -27.07
CA ARG A 54 -3.00 -2.15 -27.53
C ARG A 54 -2.32 -0.81 -27.77
N TYR A 55 -1.38 -0.45 -26.91
CA TYR A 55 -0.84 0.93 -26.84
C TYR A 55 0.69 1.00 -26.95
N GLY A 56 1.37 -0.15 -26.98
CA GLY A 56 2.83 -0.23 -26.98
C GLY A 56 3.44 -0.22 -25.57
N SER A 57 4.75 -0.05 -25.49
CA SER A 57 5.48 -0.07 -24.22
C SER A 57 5.20 1.18 -23.39
N LEU A 58 5.16 1.03 -22.06
CA LEU A 58 5.06 2.17 -21.15
C LEU A 58 6.20 3.17 -21.38
N GLN A 59 7.39 2.67 -21.70
CA GLN A 59 8.58 3.48 -22.00
C GLN A 59 8.33 4.42 -23.19
N SER A 60 7.60 3.98 -24.21
CA SER A 60 7.26 4.83 -25.37
C SER A 60 6.29 5.97 -25.04
N GLN A 61 5.66 5.92 -23.86
CA GLN A 61 4.69 6.92 -23.39
C GLN A 61 5.30 7.91 -22.40
N ILE A 62 6.51 7.66 -21.89
CA ILE A 62 7.20 8.54 -20.94
C ILE A 62 7.47 9.90 -21.59
N GLY A 63 7.04 11.00 -20.95
CA GLY A 63 7.15 12.36 -21.50
C GLY A 63 6.16 12.66 -22.65
N HIS A 64 5.29 11.70 -22.97
CA HIS A 64 4.28 11.80 -24.01
C HIS A 64 2.91 11.42 -23.44
N ALA A 65 2.33 12.34 -22.69
CA ALA A 65 0.96 12.23 -22.19
C ALA A 65 -0.03 12.25 -23.36
N LYS A 66 -0.33 11.08 -23.92
CA LYS A 66 -1.29 10.92 -25.03
C LYS A 66 -2.74 10.80 -24.56
N TYR A 67 -2.96 10.48 -23.29
CA TYR A 67 -4.26 10.09 -22.78
C TYR A 67 -4.57 10.80 -21.46
N ASP A 68 -5.85 11.12 -21.25
CA ASP A 68 -6.35 11.67 -19.99
C ASP A 68 -6.51 10.55 -18.94
N ASN A 69 -5.42 10.27 -18.23
CA ASN A 69 -5.39 9.26 -17.17
C ASN A 69 -6.19 9.71 -15.95
N ILE A 70 -6.13 10.99 -15.58
CA ILE A 70 -6.83 11.54 -14.40
C ILE A 70 -8.34 11.45 -14.59
N GLY A 71 -8.88 11.92 -15.71
CA GLY A 71 -10.31 11.78 -16.01
C GLY A 71 -10.73 10.30 -16.10
N SER A 72 -9.85 9.43 -16.61
CA SER A 72 -10.11 7.98 -16.62
C SER A 72 -10.16 7.35 -15.23
N ILE A 73 -9.39 7.86 -14.26
CA ILE A 73 -9.41 7.45 -12.86
C ILE A 73 -10.72 7.91 -12.19
N GLU A 74 -11.10 9.18 -12.37
CA GLU A 74 -12.32 9.75 -11.79
C GLU A 74 -13.56 8.98 -12.24
N ASN A 75 -13.67 8.71 -13.55
CA ASN A 75 -14.78 7.94 -14.12
C ASN A 75 -14.87 6.52 -13.53
N ARG A 76 -13.74 5.82 -13.41
CA ARG A 76 -13.71 4.46 -12.83
C ARG A 76 -14.04 4.45 -11.35
N LEU A 77 -13.65 5.49 -10.62
CA LEU A 77 -14.01 5.62 -9.22
C LEU A 77 -15.52 5.79 -9.05
N LEU A 78 -16.17 6.56 -9.93
CA LEU A 78 -17.62 6.69 -9.97
C LEU A 78 -18.30 5.34 -10.29
N LEU A 79 -17.81 4.62 -11.30
CA LEU A 79 -18.32 3.28 -11.64
C LEU A 79 -18.19 2.31 -10.46
N TYR A 80 -17.03 2.27 -9.81
CA TYR A 80 -16.80 1.44 -8.63
C TYR A 80 -17.75 1.75 -7.48
N ARG A 81 -18.07 3.03 -7.25
CA ARG A 81 -19.05 3.42 -6.23
C ARG A 81 -20.44 2.85 -6.54
N GLY A 82 -20.79 2.76 -7.81
CA GLY A 82 -22.07 2.21 -8.28
C GLY A 82 -22.14 0.69 -8.23
N ASP A 83 -21.17 -0.01 -8.84
CA ASP A 83 -21.25 -1.45 -9.08
C ASP A 83 -20.41 -2.32 -8.13
N ARG A 84 -19.48 -1.71 -7.36
CA ARG A 84 -18.51 -2.39 -6.49
C ARG A 84 -17.61 -3.40 -7.23
N ASN A 85 -17.50 -3.31 -8.55
CA ASN A 85 -16.63 -4.17 -9.33
C ASN A 85 -15.16 -3.81 -9.09
N ARG A 86 -14.41 -4.76 -8.52
CA ARG A 86 -13.00 -4.58 -8.18
C ARG A 86 -12.09 -4.37 -9.39
N GLU A 87 -12.55 -4.70 -10.60
CA GLU A 87 -11.86 -4.36 -11.84
C GLU A 87 -11.48 -2.87 -11.92
N HIS A 88 -12.40 -1.99 -11.52
CA HIS A 88 -12.15 -0.54 -11.54
C HIS A 88 -10.97 -0.15 -10.66
N LEU A 89 -10.78 -0.80 -9.51
CA LEU A 89 -9.64 -0.54 -8.62
C LEU A 89 -8.31 -0.98 -9.24
N VAL A 90 -8.30 -2.12 -9.95
CA VAL A 90 -7.12 -2.62 -10.67
C VAL A 90 -6.74 -1.63 -11.77
N ASP A 91 -7.72 -1.16 -12.53
CA ASP A 91 -7.51 -0.19 -13.60
C ASP A 91 -7.06 1.17 -13.06
N ILE A 92 -7.66 1.68 -11.99
CA ILE A 92 -7.25 2.93 -11.33
C ILE A 92 -5.80 2.86 -10.91
N ALA A 93 -5.37 1.77 -10.27
CA ALA A 93 -3.98 1.61 -9.86
C ALA A 93 -3.01 1.54 -11.05
N ASN A 94 -3.43 0.90 -12.14
CA ASN A 94 -2.63 0.90 -13.38
C ASN A 94 -2.56 2.29 -14.02
N LEU A 95 -3.67 3.02 -14.08
CA LEU A 95 -3.70 4.40 -14.59
C LEU A 95 -2.85 5.34 -13.73
N ALA A 96 -2.91 5.21 -12.40
CA ALA A 96 -2.08 5.99 -11.48
C ALA A 96 -0.59 5.69 -11.69
N MET A 97 -0.23 4.41 -11.89
CA MET A 97 1.15 4.02 -12.20
C MET A 97 1.61 4.56 -13.56
N ILE A 98 0.74 4.53 -14.58
CA ILE A 98 1.03 5.11 -15.90
C ILE A 98 1.22 6.62 -15.77
N GLU A 99 0.29 7.32 -15.11
CA GLU A 99 0.34 8.77 -14.90
C GLU A 99 1.64 9.21 -14.20
N PHE A 100 2.03 8.47 -13.16
CA PHE A 100 3.31 8.68 -12.46
C PHE A 100 4.51 8.50 -13.40
N ALA A 101 4.49 7.45 -14.23
CA ALA A 101 5.58 7.17 -15.15
C ALA A 101 5.66 8.14 -16.34
N THR A 102 4.52 8.66 -16.81
CA THR A 102 4.47 9.56 -17.98
C THR A 102 4.87 10.99 -17.66
N HIS A 103 4.82 11.39 -16.39
CA HIS A 103 5.17 12.73 -15.91
C HIS A 103 6.34 12.69 -14.91
N PRO A 104 7.54 12.27 -15.33
CA PRO A 104 8.71 12.18 -14.44
C PRO A 104 9.20 13.54 -13.93
N ASP A 105 8.76 14.63 -14.55
CA ASP A 105 9.03 16.02 -14.17
C ASP A 105 8.15 16.50 -13.01
N TYR A 106 7.07 15.79 -12.68
CA TYR A 106 6.22 16.13 -11.54
C TYR A 106 6.92 15.78 -10.22
N PRO A 107 6.88 16.67 -9.21
CA PRO A 107 7.58 16.43 -7.96
C PRO A 107 6.92 15.30 -7.15
N PHE A 108 7.74 14.44 -6.56
CA PHE A 108 7.32 13.53 -5.49
C PHE A 108 7.86 14.05 -4.16
N ASN A 109 7.02 14.80 -3.44
CA ASN A 109 7.34 15.37 -2.13
C ASN A 109 6.58 14.59 -1.05
N PRO A 110 7.17 13.54 -0.44
CA PRO A 110 6.49 12.79 0.60
C PRO A 110 6.25 13.70 1.81
N SER A 111 4.98 13.82 2.21
CA SER A 111 4.55 14.59 3.38
C SER A 111 3.75 13.67 4.29
N ASP A 112 4.07 13.67 5.58
CA ASP A 112 3.24 13.05 6.62
C ASP A 112 2.36 14.16 7.22
N ASP A 113 1.11 14.24 6.76
CA ASP A 113 0.20 15.34 7.12
C ASP A 113 -0.55 15.09 8.44
N GLY A 114 -0.36 13.93 9.07
CA GLY A 114 -1.02 13.59 10.34
C GLY A 114 -2.56 13.50 10.27
N VAL A 115 -3.18 13.60 9.09
CA VAL A 115 -4.64 13.71 8.90
C VAL A 115 -5.35 12.36 9.05
N HIS A 116 -4.61 11.25 9.08
CA HIS A 116 -5.18 9.89 8.95
C HIS A 116 -5.71 9.24 10.24
N THR A 117 -5.68 9.92 11.39
CA THR A 117 -6.34 9.42 12.60
C THR A 117 -7.56 10.27 12.93
N ALA A 118 -8.68 10.03 12.22
CA ALA A 118 -9.97 10.39 12.79
C ALA A 118 -10.13 9.58 14.09
N GLN A 119 -9.91 10.21 15.24
CA GLN A 119 -10.22 9.60 16.53
C GLN A 119 -11.71 9.26 16.51
N LYS A 120 -12.01 7.96 16.43
CA LYS A 120 -13.36 7.47 16.70
C LYS A 120 -13.66 7.87 18.14
N LYS A 121 -14.65 8.76 18.32
CA LYS A 121 -15.26 9.06 19.61
C LYS A 121 -15.87 7.82 20.23
#